data_AF-A0A958YVY4-F1
#
_entry.id   AF-A0A958YVY4-F1
#
_cell.length_a   1.000
_cell.length_b   1.000
_cell.length_c   1.000
_cell.angle_alpha   90.00
_cell.angle_beta   90.00
_cell.angle_gamma   90.00
#
_symmetry.space_group_name_H-M   'P 1'
#
loop_
_entity.id
_entity.type
_entity.pdbx_description
1 polymer ?
#
loop_
_entity_poly.entity_id
_entity_poly.type
_entity_poly.pdbx_seq_one_letter_code
_entity_poly.pdbx_strand_id
1 'polypeptide(L)'
;MNKRLFSPKNIFVLILFILMDICVYLFLGVAMMAYDDFYEPSKGAYLSWGSMTGFDKTVFVSLQLWNLLNLFMIGFVIFKIYKYFKIRND
;
A
#
# COMPACT_ATOMS: atom_id res chain seq x y z
N MET A 1 13.51 -9.11 25.95
CA MET A 1 13.22 -10.22 25.02
C MET A 1 13.93 -9.96 23.69
N ASN A 2 15.17 -10.44 23.56
CA ASN A 2 16.04 -10.14 22.42
C ASN A 2 15.75 -11.10 21.25
N LYS A 3 14.63 -10.89 20.55
CA LYS A 3 14.37 -11.61 19.29
C LYS A 3 15.26 -10.98 18.22
N ARG A 4 16.25 -11.72 17.71
CA ARG A 4 17.08 -11.26 16.58
C ARG A 4 16.13 -10.84 15.45
N LEU A 5 16.11 -9.55 15.13
CA LEU A 5 15.23 -8.97 14.10
C LEU A 5 15.36 -9.74 12.78
N PHE A 6 16.58 -10.18 12.46
CA PHE A 6 16.97 -10.93 11.27
C PHE A 6 17.07 -12.46 11.48
N SER A 7 16.16 -13.07 12.25
CA SER A 7 16.07 -14.53 12.23
C SER A 7 15.51 -15.02 10.88
N PRO A 8 15.87 -16.21 10.37
CA PRO A 8 15.34 -16.72 9.10
C PRO A 8 13.81 -16.73 9.03
N LYS A 9 13.15 -17.04 10.15
CA LYS A 9 11.69 -16.99 10.28
C LYS A 9 11.14 -15.57 10.07
N ASN A 10 11.79 -14.56 10.66
CA ASN A 10 11.36 -13.16 10.50
C ASN A 10 11.62 -12.64 9.09
N ILE A 11 12.74 -13.03 8.47
CA ILE A 11 13.06 -12.68 7.07
C ILE A 11 12.01 -13.28 6.14
N PHE A 12 11.63 -14.55 6.35
CA PHE A 12 10.57 -15.20 5.57
C PHE A 12 9.21 -14.48 5.71
N VAL A 13 8.82 -14.10 6.94
CA VAL A 13 7.59 -13.31 7.16
C VAL A 13 7.66 -11.96 6.46
N LEU A 14 8.81 -11.28 6.48
CA LEU A 14 9.00 -10.01 5.78
C LEU A 14 8.83 -10.16 4.27
N ILE A 15 9.42 -11.20 3.68
CA ILE A 15 9.29 -11.51 2.26
C ILE A 15 7.83 -11.78 1.90
N LEU A 16 7.12 -12.61 2.67
CA LEU A 16 5.69 -12.87 2.46
C LEU A 16 4.85 -11.60 2.52
N PHE A 17 5.16 -10.70 3.46
CA PHE A 17 4.46 -9.43 3.58
C PHE A 17 4.68 -8.54 2.35
N ILE A 18 5.92 -8.44 1.85
CA ILE A 18 6.24 -7.70 0.63
C ILE A 18 5.54 -8.31 -0.59
N LEU A 19 5.54 -9.64 -0.72
CA LEU A 19 4.86 -10.32 -1.82
C LEU A 19 3.34 -10.08 -1.79
N MET A 20 2.73 -10.13 -0.61
CA MET A 20 1.32 -9.83 -0.43
C MET A 20 1.00 -8.38 -0.82
N ASP A 21 1.85 -7.42 -0.41
CA ASP A 21 1.70 -6.02 -0.78
C ASP A 21 1.77 -5.82 -2.31
N ILE A 22 2.76 -6.43 -2.97
CA ILE A 22 2.87 -6.43 -4.43
C ILE A 22 1.62 -7.05 -5.07
N CYS A 23 1.12 -8.18 -4.56
CA CYS A 23 -0.10 -8.80 -5.08
C CYS A 23 -1.33 -7.89 -4.97
N VAL A 24 -1.46 -7.14 -3.88
CA VAL A 24 -2.57 -6.18 -3.70
C VAL A 24 -2.46 -5.04 -4.71
N TYR A 25 -1.27 -4.47 -4.91
CA TYR A 25 -1.06 -3.44 -5.92
C TYR A 25 -1.32 -3.93 -7.34
N LEU A 26 -0.88 -5.14 -7.68
CA LEU A 26 -1.16 -5.75 -8.97
C LEU A 26 -2.67 -5.97 -9.15
N PHE A 27 -3.35 -6.50 -8.14
CA PHE A 27 -4.79 -6.74 -8.21
C PHE A 27 -5.58 -5.43 -8.39
N LEU A 28 -5.32 -4.43 -7.55
CA LEU A 28 -6.02 -3.14 -7.63
C LEU A 28 -5.64 -2.37 -8.91
N GLY A 29 -4.39 -2.44 -9.35
CA GLY A 29 -3.93 -1.83 -10.60
C GLY A 29 -4.61 -2.45 -11.81
N VAL A 30 -4.63 -3.78 -11.91
CA VAL A 30 -5.34 -4.49 -12.99
C VAL A 30 -6.84 -4.21 -12.96
N ALA A 31 -7.45 -4.19 -11.78
CA ALA A 31 -8.87 -3.86 -11.65
C ALA A 31 -9.19 -2.45 -12.14
N MET A 32 -8.22 -1.53 -12.09
CA MET A 32 -8.39 -0.15 -12.53
C MET A 32 -8.06 0.06 -14.02
N MET A 33 -7.35 -0.87 -14.68
CA MET A 33 -7.08 -0.79 -16.12
C MET A 33 -8.37 -0.73 -16.96
N ALA A 34 -9.44 -1.40 -16.51
CA ALA A 34 -10.72 -1.33 -17.19
C ALA A 34 -11.27 0.11 -17.25
N TYR A 35 -11.08 0.90 -16.19
CA TYR A 35 -11.46 2.31 -16.21
C TYR A 35 -10.63 3.09 -17.22
N ASP A 36 -9.33 2.80 -17.32
CA ASP A 36 -8.42 3.48 -18.25
C ASP A 36 -8.77 3.16 -19.71
N ASP A 37 -9.04 1.89 -20.02
CA ASP A 37 -9.37 1.42 -21.37
C ASP A 37 -10.74 1.92 -21.86
N PHE A 38 -11.71 2.08 -20.94
CA PHE A 38 -13.09 2.47 -21.25
C PHE A 38 -13.43 3.90 -20.82
N TYR A 39 -12.43 4.74 -20.55
CA TYR A 39 -12.67 6.12 -20.14
C TYR A 39 -13.38 6.93 -21.24
N GLU A 40 -14.45 7.61 -20.84
CA GLU A 40 -15.22 8.50 -21.71
C GLU A 40 -15.17 9.94 -21.18
N PRO A 41 -14.59 10.90 -21.93
CA PRO A 41 -14.51 12.31 -21.51
C PRO A 41 -15.86 12.97 -21.23
N SER A 42 -16.95 12.46 -21.84
CA SER A 42 -18.31 12.97 -21.63
C SER A 42 -18.85 12.69 -20.23
N LYS A 43 -18.31 11.70 -19.52
CA LYS A 43 -18.72 11.32 -18.15
C LYS A 43 -18.01 12.15 -17.07
N GLY A 44 -17.11 13.04 -17.46
CA GLY A 44 -16.34 13.92 -16.58
C GLY A 44 -14.84 13.74 -16.80
N ALA A 45 -14.03 14.56 -16.11
CA ALA A 45 -12.58 14.50 -16.24
C ALA A 45 -12.02 13.13 -15.81
N TYR A 46 -10.89 12.75 -16.39
CA TYR A 46 -10.17 11.53 -16.03
C TYR A 46 -9.78 11.57 -14.54
N LEU A 47 -9.95 10.44 -13.86
CA LEU A 47 -9.82 10.28 -12.41
C LEU A 47 -10.76 11.16 -11.56
N SER A 48 -11.74 11.84 -12.16
CA SER A 48 -12.79 12.50 -11.40
C SER A 48 -13.78 11.49 -10.85
N TRP A 49 -14.34 11.80 -9.68
CA TRP A 49 -15.36 10.95 -9.06
C TRP A 49 -16.61 10.78 -9.96
N GLY A 50 -16.91 11.76 -10.81
CA GLY A 50 -18.07 11.72 -11.71
C GLY A 50 -17.92 10.72 -12.86
N SER A 51 -16.70 10.55 -13.38
CA SER A 51 -16.45 9.69 -14.54
C SER A 51 -16.30 8.21 -14.19
N MET A 52 -16.07 7.89 -12.91
CA MET A 52 -15.90 6.52 -12.41
C MET A 52 -17.24 5.80 -12.15
N THR A 53 -17.29 4.53 -12.53
CA THR A 53 -18.39 3.63 -12.13
C THR A 53 -18.34 3.31 -10.63
N GLY A 54 -19.38 2.66 -10.10
CA GLY A 54 -19.38 2.20 -8.70
C GLY A 54 -18.24 1.22 -8.39
N PHE A 55 -17.87 0.38 -9.36
CA PHE A 55 -16.76 -0.55 -9.24
C PHE A 55 -15.42 0.21 -9.19
N ASP A 56 -15.19 1.11 -10.15
CA ASP A 56 -13.95 1.90 -10.22
C ASP A 56 -13.75 2.74 -8.96
N LYS A 57 -14.83 3.33 -8.42
CA LYS A 57 -14.79 4.04 -7.13
C LYS A 57 -14.33 3.15 -6.00
N THR A 58 -14.83 1.92 -5.95
CA THR A 58 -14.48 0.96 -4.91
C THR A 58 -13.01 0.58 -5.03
N VAL A 59 -12.52 0.29 -6.24
CA VAL A 59 -11.11 -0.02 -6.51
C VAL A 59 -10.22 1.17 -6.15
N PHE A 60 -10.58 2.38 -6.60
CA PHE A 60 -9.85 3.61 -6.33
C PHE A 60 -9.75 3.90 -4.83
N VAL A 61 -10.87 3.86 -4.09
CA VAL A 61 -10.88 4.05 -2.63
C VAL A 61 -10.05 2.98 -1.93
N SER A 62 -10.16 1.72 -2.36
CA SER A 62 -9.35 0.62 -1.82
C SER A 62 -7.85 0.88 -1.99
N LEU A 63 -7.44 1.38 -3.17
CA LEU A 63 -6.06 1.76 -3.44
C LEU A 63 -5.58 2.89 -2.53
N GLN A 64 -6.40 3.93 -2.32
CA GLN A 64 -6.04 5.03 -1.41
C GLN A 64 -5.93 4.56 0.05
N LEU A 65 -6.85 3.70 0.50
CA LEU A 65 -6.78 3.12 1.85
C LEU A 65 -5.54 2.23 2.03
N TRP A 66 -5.18 1.46 1.00
CA TRP A 66 -3.98 0.63 1.02
C TRP A 66 -2.70 1.48 1.09
N ASN A 67 -2.62 2.55 0.29
CA ASN A 67 -1.52 3.52 0.35
C ASN A 67 -1.40 4.18 1.73
N LEU A 68 -2.53 4.54 2.35
CA LEU A 68 -2.54 5.12 3.68
C LEU A 68 -2.04 4.13 4.75
N LEU A 69 -2.43 2.86 4.66
CA LEU A 69 -1.92 1.80 5.53
C LEU A 69 -0.41 1.62 5.38
N ASN A 70 0.10 1.60 4.14
CA ASN A 70 1.54 1.54 3.87
C ASN A 70 2.29 2.76 4.41
N LEU A 71 1.71 3.96 4.31
CA LEU A 71 2.29 5.17 4.90
C LEU A 71 2.42 5.06 6.43
N PHE A 72 1.38 4.57 7.12
CA PHE A 72 1.44 4.35 8.57
C PHE A 72 2.49 3.30 8.95
N MET A 73 2.59 2.21 8.18
CA MET A 73 3.60 1.18 8.40
C MET A 73 5.03 1.73 8.25
N ILE A 74 5.30 2.50 7.20
CA ILE A 74 6.59 3.15 6.99
C ILE A 74 6.90 4.13 8.15
N GLY A 75 5.93 4.98 8.52
CA GLY A 75 6.08 5.90 9.64
C GLY A 75 6.40 5.20 10.96
N PHE A 76 5.75 4.07 11.25
CA PHE A 76 6.02 3.26 12.42
C PHE A 76 7.42 2.64 12.42
N VAL A 77 7.87 2.14 11.25
CA VAL A 77 9.23 1.59 11.09
C VAL A 77 10.28 2.68 11.32
N ILE A 78 10.11 3.86 10.71
CA ILE A 78 11.00 5.01 10.91
C ILE A 78 11.06 5.42 12.39
N PHE A 79 9.90 5.53 13.06
CA PHE A 79 9.84 5.86 14.48
C PHE A 79 10.59 4.85 15.35
N LYS A 80 10.44 3.55 15.07
CA LYS A 80 11.18 2.50 15.78
C LYS A 80 12.69 2.59 15.57
N ILE A 81 13.13 2.85 14.33
CA ILE A 81 14.54 3.02 14.00
C ILE A 81 15.11 4.24 14.75
N TYR A 82 14.42 5.37 14.71
CA TYR A 82 14.80 6.58 15.45
C TYR A 82 14.98 6.29 16.95
N LYS A 83 13.99 5.65 17.58
CA LYS A 83 14.04 5.31 19.01
C LYS A 83 15.20 4.35 19.33
N TYR A 84 15.47 3.39 18.46
CA TYR A 84 16.60 2.45 18.63
C TYR A 84 17.95 3.18 18.64
N PHE A 85 18.16 4.13 17.71
CA PHE A 85 19.40 4.91 17.67
C PHE A 85 19.52 5.90 18.83
N LYS A 86 18.41 6.54 19.24
CA LYS A 86 18.41 7.45 20.39
C LYS A 86 18.82 6.73 21.69
N ILE A 87 18.20 5.59 21.99
CA ILE A 87 18.49 4.80 23.21
C ILE A 87 19.93 4.27 23.25
N ARG A 88 20.59 4.10 22.09
CA ARG A 88 21.96 3.60 22.01
C ARG A 88 23.02 4.69 22.18
N ASN A 89 22.66 5.95 22.01
CA ASN A 89 23.55 7.11 22.15
C ASN A 89 23.47 7.77 23.55
N ASP A 90 22.56 7.31 24.42
CA ASP A 90 22.46 7.66 25.84
C ASP A 90 23.07 6.53 26.69
#